data_AF-A0A346S433-F1
#
_entry.id   AF-A0A346S433-F1
#
_cell.length_a   1.000
_cell.length_b   1.000
_cell.length_c   1.000
_cell.angle_alpha   90.00
_cell.angle_beta   90.00
_cell.angle_gamma   90.00
#
_symmetry.space_group_name_H-M   'P 1'
#
loop_
_entity.id
_entity.type
_entity.pdbx_description
1 polymer ?
#
loop_
_entity_poly.entity_id
_entity_poly.type
_entity_poly.pdbx_seq_one_letter_code
_entity_poly.pdbx_strand_id
1 'polypeptide(L)'
;MVKRFRRMSDSDINSIVADLDRWALGELGSKLTWAVLEERFGFSRQSLQAKSEIKAAYDNAKRALSGGLVKTKEQATKEAEELQVEVDRLKAELDAYKRKEELWMRRWQQIAFHVRQKGIQMASADRAPPEGAALPSNTETAQILQPFDKEIPPSGRI
;
A
#
# COMPACT_ATOMS: atom_id res chain seq x y z
N MET A 1 -31.11 -18.76 -48.67
CA MET A 1 -31.97 -18.43 -47.50
C MET A 1 -31.68 -16.99 -47.11
N VAL A 2 -32.60 -16.06 -47.39
CA VAL A 2 -32.34 -14.63 -47.15
C VAL A 2 -32.47 -14.38 -45.64
N LYS A 3 -31.34 -14.20 -44.93
CA LYS A 3 -31.35 -13.73 -43.55
C LYS A 3 -31.92 -12.30 -43.57
N ARG A 4 -33.19 -12.14 -43.21
CA ARG A 4 -33.78 -10.82 -42.95
C ARG A 4 -33.00 -10.20 -41.79
N PHE A 5 -32.13 -9.25 -42.07
CA PHE A 5 -31.43 -8.51 -41.03
C PHE A 5 -32.45 -7.68 -40.26
N ARG A 6 -32.67 -8.02 -38.99
CA ARG A 6 -33.50 -7.25 -38.06
C ARG A 6 -32.96 -5.82 -38.02
N ARG A 7 -33.83 -4.83 -38.22
CA ARG A 7 -33.45 -3.43 -37.99
C ARG A 7 -33.20 -3.22 -36.51
N MET A 8 -32.05 -2.63 -36.19
CA MET A 8 -31.68 -2.30 -34.82
C MET A 8 -32.62 -1.21 -34.30
N SER A 9 -33.28 -1.49 -33.18
CA SER A 9 -34.13 -0.53 -32.47
C SER A 9 -33.30 0.34 -31.52
N ASP A 10 -33.88 1.45 -31.04
CA ASP A 10 -33.20 2.32 -30.07
C ASP A 10 -32.91 1.59 -28.74
N SER A 11 -33.76 0.63 -28.36
CA SER A 11 -33.50 -0.24 -27.20
C SER A 11 -32.29 -1.15 -27.40
N ASP A 12 -32.09 -1.65 -28.63
CA ASP A 12 -30.92 -2.46 -28.97
C ASP A 12 -29.66 -1.58 -28.92
N ILE A 13 -29.72 -0.35 -29.45
CA ILE A 13 -28.62 0.63 -29.40
C ILE A 13 -28.23 0.93 -27.95
N ASN A 14 -29.20 1.25 -27.10
CA ASN A 14 -28.94 1.59 -25.70
C ASN A 14 -28.32 0.42 -24.92
N SER A 15 -28.77 -0.80 -25.19
CA SER A 15 -28.24 -2.02 -24.56
C SER A 15 -26.80 -2.30 -24.99
N ILE A 16 -26.48 -2.08 -26.27
CA ILE A 16 -25.10 -2.22 -26.80
C ILE A 16 -24.17 -1.15 -26.20
N VAL A 17 -24.63 0.10 -26.12
CA VAL A 17 -23.84 1.20 -25.52
C VAL A 17 -23.56 0.92 -24.05
N ALA A 18 -24.57 0.52 -23.27
CA ALA A 18 -24.39 0.21 -21.85
C ALA A 18 -23.38 -0.93 -21.61
N ASP A 19 -23.37 -1.93 -22.48
CA ASP A 19 -22.42 -3.05 -22.39
C ASP A 19 -21.00 -2.62 -22.80
N LEU A 20 -20.87 -1.72 -23.79
CA LEU A 20 -19.59 -1.09 -24.14
C LEU A 20 -19.04 -0.20 -23.00
N ASP A 21 -19.90 0.50 -22.28
CA ASP A 21 -19.50 1.27 -21.10
C ASP A 21 -18.97 0.37 -19.98
N ARG A 22 -19.57 -0.82 -19.77
CA ARG A 22 -19.02 -1.84 -18.84
C ARG A 22 -17.66 -2.37 -19.29
N TRP A 23 -17.42 -2.49 -20.60
CA TRP A 23 -16.09 -2.77 -21.13
C TRP A 23 -15.10 -1.65 -20.86
N ALA A 24 -15.52 -0.39 -20.98
CA ALA A 24 -14.69 0.76 -20.64
C ALA A 24 -14.29 0.78 -19.15
N LEU A 25 -15.19 0.31 -18.27
CA LEU A 25 -14.92 0.11 -16.84
C LEU A 25 -14.10 -1.16 -16.53
N GLY A 26 -13.89 -2.02 -17.51
CA GLY A 26 -13.08 -3.24 -17.36
C GLY A 26 -13.80 -4.46 -16.78
N GLU A 27 -15.11 -4.38 -16.58
CA GLU A 27 -15.91 -5.44 -15.96
C GLU A 27 -15.99 -6.70 -16.83
N LEU A 28 -15.88 -6.52 -18.15
CA LEU A 28 -16.01 -7.56 -19.17
C LEU A 28 -14.65 -8.01 -19.75
N GLY A 29 -13.55 -7.61 -19.10
CA GLY A 29 -12.19 -7.95 -19.50
C GLY A 29 -11.60 -7.06 -20.59
N SER A 30 -10.38 -7.36 -21.03
CA SER A 30 -9.58 -6.50 -21.92
C SER A 30 -9.80 -6.74 -23.42
N LYS A 31 -10.47 -7.83 -23.80
CA LYS A 31 -10.62 -8.25 -25.20
C LYS A 31 -11.89 -7.71 -25.84
N LEU A 32 -11.87 -6.44 -26.23
CA LEU A 32 -12.93 -5.83 -27.03
C LEU A 32 -12.61 -5.87 -28.54
N THR A 33 -13.40 -6.61 -29.33
CA THR A 33 -13.33 -6.66 -30.80
C THR A 33 -14.74 -6.60 -31.40
N TRP A 34 -14.85 -6.20 -32.67
CA TRP A 34 -16.16 -6.20 -33.36
C TRP A 34 -16.79 -7.58 -33.42
N ALA A 35 -15.99 -8.65 -33.60
CA ALA A 35 -16.49 -10.02 -33.64
C ALA A 35 -17.22 -10.43 -32.35
N VAL A 36 -16.73 -10.00 -31.18
CA VAL A 36 -17.38 -10.25 -29.89
C VAL A 36 -18.76 -9.59 -29.82
N LEU A 37 -18.91 -8.39 -30.38
CA LEU A 37 -20.20 -7.69 -30.41
C LEU A 37 -21.16 -8.31 -31.44
N GLU A 38 -20.65 -8.76 -32.59
CA GLU A 38 -21.45 -9.49 -33.58
C GLU A 38 -22.01 -10.79 -33.00
N GLU A 39 -21.18 -11.56 -32.29
CA GLU A 39 -21.57 -12.80 -31.62
C GLU A 39 -22.60 -12.54 -30.50
N ARG A 40 -22.37 -11.51 -29.67
CA ARG A 40 -23.19 -11.22 -28.50
C ARG A 40 -24.55 -10.60 -28.84
N PHE A 41 -24.61 -9.73 -29.85
CA PHE A 41 -25.82 -8.99 -30.21
C PHE A 41 -26.47 -9.42 -31.54
N GLY A 42 -25.79 -10.27 -32.32
CA GLY A 42 -26.33 -10.83 -33.57
C GLY A 42 -26.47 -9.84 -34.72
N PHE A 43 -25.88 -8.64 -34.61
CA PHE A 43 -25.83 -7.64 -35.69
C PHE A 43 -24.49 -7.68 -36.41
N SER A 44 -24.47 -7.36 -37.70
CA SER A 44 -23.21 -7.23 -38.43
C SER A 44 -22.42 -6.00 -37.98
N ARG A 45 -21.09 -6.07 -38.07
CA ARG A 45 -20.16 -4.98 -37.78
C ARG A 45 -20.53 -3.72 -38.56
N GLN A 46 -20.92 -3.85 -39.82
CA GLN A 46 -21.35 -2.71 -40.63
C GLN A 46 -22.57 -2.01 -40.00
N SER A 47 -23.53 -2.77 -39.48
CA SER A 47 -24.72 -2.23 -38.82
C SER A 47 -24.39 -1.57 -37.48
N LEU A 48 -23.49 -2.18 -36.69
CA LEU A 48 -23.03 -1.64 -35.41
C LEU A 48 -22.22 -0.34 -35.61
N GLN A 49 -21.31 -0.33 -36.58
CA GLN A 49 -20.45 0.81 -36.87
C GLN A 49 -21.20 1.99 -37.53
N ALA A 50 -22.29 1.71 -38.26
CA ALA A 50 -23.12 2.73 -38.89
C ALA A 50 -23.89 3.59 -37.87
N LYS A 51 -24.05 3.13 -36.62
CA LYS A 51 -24.64 3.91 -35.53
C LYS A 51 -23.55 4.69 -34.81
N SER A 52 -23.66 6.01 -34.84
CA SER A 52 -22.68 6.93 -34.24
C SER A 52 -22.49 6.70 -32.75
N GLU A 53 -23.57 6.38 -32.03
CA GLU A 53 -23.60 6.14 -30.60
C GLU A 53 -22.77 4.90 -30.24
N ILE A 54 -23.02 3.79 -30.94
CA ILE A 54 -22.28 2.52 -30.75
C ILE A 54 -20.82 2.71 -31.13
N LYS A 55 -20.54 3.41 -32.24
CA LYS A 55 -19.16 3.69 -32.65
C LYS A 55 -18.42 4.54 -31.61
N ALA A 56 -19.04 5.60 -31.10
CA ALA A 56 -18.43 6.46 -30.09
C ALA A 56 -18.15 5.69 -28.79
N ALA A 57 -19.10 4.88 -28.33
CA ALA A 57 -18.94 4.02 -27.15
C ALA A 57 -17.84 2.97 -27.35
N TYR A 58 -17.76 2.37 -28.55
CA TYR A 58 -16.70 1.41 -28.90
C TYR A 58 -15.31 2.05 -28.88
N ASP A 59 -15.17 3.22 -29.50
CA ASP A 59 -13.90 3.95 -29.57
C ASP A 59 -13.49 4.47 -28.17
N ASN A 60 -14.46 4.79 -27.30
CA ASN A 60 -14.22 5.12 -25.90
C ASN A 60 -13.72 3.90 -25.11
N ALA A 61 -14.44 2.78 -25.18
CA ALA A 61 -14.05 1.54 -24.51
C ALA A 61 -12.67 1.04 -24.99
N LYS A 62 -12.40 1.12 -26.30
CA LYS A 62 -11.07 0.82 -26.86
C LYS A 62 -9.98 1.71 -26.26
N ARG A 63 -10.22 3.02 -26.16
CA ARG A 63 -9.26 3.96 -25.55
C ARG A 63 -9.03 3.66 -24.08
N ALA A 64 -10.09 3.44 -23.30
CA ALA A 64 -10.02 3.10 -21.88
C ALA A 64 -9.20 1.81 -21.64
N LEU A 65 -9.43 0.79 -22.48
CA LEU A 65 -8.68 -0.46 -22.44
C LEU A 65 -7.22 -0.31 -22.91
N SER A 66 -6.94 0.52 -23.91
CA SER A 66 -5.57 0.78 -24.38
C SER A 66 -4.76 1.69 -23.47
N GLY A 67 -5.42 2.55 -22.69
CA GLY A 67 -4.79 3.56 -21.83
C GLY A 67 -4.24 2.99 -20.52
N GLY A 68 -4.29 1.67 -20.30
CA GLY A 68 -3.81 1.04 -19.07
C GLY A 68 -4.59 1.41 -17.81
N LEU A 69 -5.70 2.16 -17.93
CA LEU A 69 -6.55 2.55 -16.80
C LEU A 69 -7.29 1.36 -16.20
N VAL A 70 -7.58 0.35 -17.01
CA VAL A 70 -8.21 -0.89 -16.54
C VAL A 70 -7.12 -1.89 -16.20
N LYS A 71 -6.70 -1.92 -14.94
CA LYS A 71 -6.02 -3.10 -14.38
C LYS A 71 -7.01 -4.27 -14.47
N THR A 72 -6.57 -5.41 -15.01
CA THR A 72 -7.44 -6.59 -14.99
C THR A 72 -7.74 -6.96 -13.54
N LYS A 73 -8.90 -7.59 -13.29
CA LYS A 73 -9.28 -8.03 -11.94
C LYS A 73 -8.16 -8.82 -11.26
N GLU A 74 -7.50 -9.72 -12.01
CA GLU A 74 -6.35 -10.52 -11.54
C GLU A 74 -5.14 -9.67 -11.14
N GLN A 75 -4.85 -8.61 -11.90
CA GLN A 75 -3.72 -7.73 -11.64
C GLN A 75 -4.00 -6.82 -10.44
N ALA A 76 -5.24 -6.35 -10.29
CA ALA A 76 -5.69 -5.61 -9.12
C ALA A 76 -5.71 -6.48 -7.85
N THR A 77 -6.14 -7.75 -7.94
CA THR A 77 -6.11 -8.67 -6.79
C THR A 77 -4.68 -8.97 -6.36
N LYS A 78 -3.78 -9.22 -7.32
CA LYS A 78 -2.37 -9.48 -7.00
C LYS A 78 -1.70 -8.28 -6.32
N GLU A 79 -1.93 -7.07 -6.83
CA GLU A 79 -1.41 -5.85 -6.22
C GLU A 79 -2.03 -5.61 -4.83
N ALA A 80 -3.32 -5.91 -4.64
CA ALA A 80 -3.95 -5.81 -3.33
C ALA A 80 -3.34 -6.80 -2.32
N GLU A 81 -3.04 -8.03 -2.74
CA GLU A 81 -2.35 -9.03 -1.91
C GLU A 81 -0.92 -8.57 -1.55
N GLU A 82 -0.15 -8.08 -2.53
CA GLU A 82 1.20 -7.55 -2.30
C GLU A 82 1.19 -6.35 -1.34
N LEU A 83 0.27 -5.41 -1.52
CA LEU A 83 0.09 -4.27 -0.63
C LEU A 83 -0.33 -4.72 0.78
N GLN A 84 -1.19 -5.72 0.89
CA GLN A 84 -1.62 -6.24 2.20
C GLN A 84 -0.44 -6.84 2.97
N VAL A 85 0.42 -7.62 2.30
CA VAL A 85 1.65 -8.16 2.91
C VAL A 85 2.56 -7.04 3.41
N GLU A 86 2.75 -5.99 2.62
CA GLU A 86 3.58 -4.85 3.02
C GLU A 86 2.97 -4.07 4.19
N VAL A 87 1.64 -3.88 4.19
CA VAL A 87 0.93 -3.26 5.32
C VAL A 87 1.14 -4.05 6.60
N ASP A 88 1.05 -5.38 6.55
CA ASP A 88 1.23 -6.23 7.72
C ASP A 88 2.69 -6.24 8.20
N ARG A 89 3.66 -6.21 7.28
CA ARG A 89 5.09 -6.03 7.60
C ARG A 89 5.34 -4.71 8.31
N LEU A 90 4.83 -3.60 7.77
CA LEU A 90 5.01 -2.26 8.33
C LEU A 90 4.34 -2.11 9.70
N LYS A 91 3.17 -2.70 9.91
CA LYS A 91 2.52 -2.74 11.24
C LYS A 91 3.38 -3.48 12.27
N ALA A 92 3.91 -4.65 11.90
CA ALA A 92 4.78 -5.42 12.79
C ALA A 92 6.06 -4.65 13.15
N GLU A 93 6.65 -3.95 12.18
CA GLU A 93 7.81 -3.10 12.39
C GLU A 93 7.50 -1.91 13.32
N LEU A 94 6.37 -1.24 13.10
CA LEU A 94 5.89 -0.14 13.95
C LEU A 94 5.66 -0.60 15.40
N ASP A 95 5.03 -1.75 15.59
CA ASP A 95 4.79 -2.30 16.93
C ASP A 95 6.09 -2.76 17.62
N ALA A 96 7.11 -3.17 16.85
CA ALA A 96 8.44 -3.41 17.40
C ALA A 96 9.11 -2.10 17.85
N TYR A 97 8.98 -1.02 17.09
CA TYR A 97 9.52 0.29 17.48
C TYR A 97 8.81 0.87 18.71
N LYS A 98 7.47 0.81 18.78
CA LYS A 98 6.71 1.25 19.96
C LYS A 98 7.15 0.52 21.23
N ARG A 99 7.32 -0.80 21.15
CA ARG A 99 7.82 -1.60 22.29
C ARG A 99 9.24 -1.18 22.70
N LYS A 100 10.13 -0.93 21.74
CA LYS A 100 11.49 -0.43 22.03
C LYS A 100 11.44 0.96 22.70
N GLU A 101 10.60 1.86 22.20
CA GLU A 101 10.41 3.19 22.76
C GLU A 101 9.89 3.14 24.22
N GLU A 102 8.87 2.32 24.49
CA GLU A 102 8.37 2.12 25.86
C GLU A 102 9.45 1.61 26.81
N LEU A 103 10.26 0.63 26.36
CA LEU A 103 11.38 0.10 27.15
C LEU A 103 12.45 1.18 27.41
N TRP A 104 12.77 1.98 26.40
CA TRP A 104 13.72 3.09 26.53
C TRP A 104 13.21 4.16 27.51
N MET A 105 11.93 4.53 27.42
CA MET A 105 11.32 5.49 28.33
C MET A 105 11.31 4.99 29.78
N ARG A 106 10.98 3.71 30.01
CA ARG A 106 11.04 3.12 31.36
C ARG A 106 12.46 3.12 31.91
N ARG A 107 13.45 2.74 31.09
CA ARG A 107 14.86 2.77 31.48
C ARG A 107 15.31 4.19 31.81
N TRP A 108 14.89 5.18 31.03
CA TRP A 108 15.17 6.58 31.28
C TRP A 108 14.59 7.07 32.61
N GLN A 109 13.33 6.73 32.90
CA GLN A 109 12.69 7.06 34.19
C GLN A 109 13.44 6.44 35.38
N GLN A 110 13.89 5.18 35.27
CA GLN A 110 14.71 4.53 36.30
C GLN A 110 16.04 5.24 36.51
N ILE A 111 16.74 5.60 35.43
CA ILE A 111 18.00 6.35 35.50
C ILE A 111 17.76 7.70 36.18
N ALA A 112 16.74 8.45 35.76
CA ALA A 112 16.42 9.76 36.33
C ALA A 112 16.12 9.68 37.84
N PHE A 113 15.38 8.65 38.27
CA PHE A 113 15.11 8.40 39.68
C PHE A 113 16.41 8.21 40.49
N HIS A 114 17.32 7.35 40.02
CA HIS A 114 18.57 7.07 40.72
C HIS A 114 19.59 8.21 40.65
N VAL A 115 19.66 8.93 39.52
CA VAL A 115 20.46 10.16 39.38
C VAL A 115 20.08 11.15 40.48
N ARG A 116 18.78 11.38 40.66
CA ARG A 116 18.27 12.28 41.71
C ARG A 116 18.60 11.77 43.11
N GLN A 117 18.41 10.48 43.38
CA GLN A 117 18.72 9.86 44.67
C GLN A 117 20.21 9.98 45.04
N LYS A 118 21.09 9.88 44.04
CA LYS A 118 22.56 10.01 44.21
C LYS A 118 23.06 11.44 44.22
N GLY A 119 22.17 12.44 44.15
CA GLY A 119 22.54 13.86 44.17
C GLY A 119 23.24 14.34 42.90
N ILE A 120 23.19 13.57 41.81
CA ILE A 120 23.78 13.93 40.52
C ILE A 120 22.88 14.96 39.85
N GLN A 121 23.48 16.05 39.34
CA GLN A 121 22.74 17.03 38.56
C GLN A 121 22.50 16.53 37.14
N MET A 122 21.24 16.47 36.70
CA MET A 122 20.89 15.97 35.37
C MET A 122 21.58 16.75 34.25
N ALA A 123 21.71 18.07 34.38
CA ALA A 123 22.41 18.94 33.43
C ALA A 123 23.92 18.61 33.27
N SER A 124 24.51 17.89 34.22
CA SER A 124 25.89 17.40 34.13
C SER A 124 25.99 16.02 33.46
N ALA A 125 24.94 15.20 33.59
CA ALA A 125 24.88 13.85 33.03
C ALA A 125 24.38 13.84 31.57
N ASP A 126 23.41 14.69 31.23
CA ASP A 126 22.85 14.85 29.88
C ASP A 126 23.40 16.13 29.23
N ARG A 127 24.73 16.17 29.11
CA ARG A 127 25.42 17.23 28.40
C ARG A 127 25.75 16.75 27.00
N ALA A 128 25.44 17.59 26.01
CA ALA A 128 25.85 17.35 24.63
C ALA A 128 27.39 17.17 24.57
N PRO A 129 27.88 16.21 23.77
CA PRO A 129 29.31 16.06 23.56
C PRO A 129 29.89 17.35 22.95
N PRO A 130 31.19 17.66 23.17
CA PRO A 130 31.85 18.78 22.52
C PRO A 130 31.66 18.74 21.00
N GLU A 131 31.66 19.91 20.36
CA GLU A 131 31.46 20.01 18.92
C GLU A 131 32.51 19.17 18.17
N GLY A 132 32.04 18.26 17.30
CA GLY A 132 32.88 17.30 16.57
C GLY A 132 33.24 16.01 17.33
N ALA A 133 32.86 15.87 18.61
CA ALA A 133 33.04 14.62 19.34
C ALA A 133 31.86 13.66 19.11
N ALA A 134 32.16 12.43 18.71
CA ALA A 134 31.18 11.37 18.61
C ALA A 134 30.85 10.80 20.01
N LEU A 135 29.58 10.47 20.23
CA LEU A 135 29.21 9.61 21.35
C LEU A 135 29.82 8.21 21.15
N PRO A 136 30.09 7.45 22.23
CA PRO A 136 30.55 6.08 22.12
C PRO A 136 29.58 5.25 21.28
N SER A 137 30.12 4.39 20.41
CA SER A 137 29.36 3.38 19.69
C SER A 137 28.66 2.41 20.66
N ASN A 138 27.74 1.59 20.16
CA ASN A 138 27.07 0.58 20.98
C ASN A 138 28.07 -0.36 21.68
N THR A 139 29.14 -0.75 20.98
CA THR A 139 30.18 -1.64 21.52
C THR A 139 30.98 -0.94 22.62
N GLU A 140 31.41 0.30 22.39
CA GLU A 140 32.16 1.08 23.38
C GLU A 140 31.29 1.39 24.60
N THR A 141 30.02 1.75 24.40
CA THR A 141 29.05 1.95 25.47
C THR A 141 28.91 0.70 26.33
N ALA A 142 28.80 -0.48 25.72
CA ALA A 142 28.73 -1.74 26.45
C ALA A 142 29.99 -2.00 27.27
N GLN A 143 31.19 -1.74 26.72
CA GLN A 143 32.46 -1.88 27.44
C GLN A 143 32.58 -0.90 28.61
N ILE A 144 32.13 0.35 28.43
CA ILE A 144 32.11 1.37 29.50
C ILE A 144 31.19 0.96 30.64
N LEU A 145 30.02 0.37 30.33
CA LEU A 145 29.03 -0.02 31.33
C LEU A 145 29.33 -1.36 32.02
N GLN A 146 30.05 -2.27 31.35
CA GLN A 146 30.33 -3.62 31.86
C GLN A 146 30.89 -3.68 33.30
N PRO A 147 31.79 -2.78 33.76
CA PRO A 147 32.26 -2.77 35.15
C PRO A 147 31.17 -2.43 36.17
N PHE A 148 30.12 -1.72 35.75
CA PHE A 148 29.02 -1.24 36.58
C PHE A 148 27.80 -2.19 36.60
N ASP A 149 27.79 -3.20 35.73
CA ASP A 149 26.75 -4.24 35.69
C ASP A 149 26.94 -5.33 36.77
N LYS A 150 27.95 -5.20 37.64
CA LYS A 150 28.16 -6.12 38.76
C LYS A 150 27.24 -5.75 39.93
N GLU A 151 26.64 -6.75 40.58
CA GLU A 151 25.93 -6.53 41.84
C GLU A 151 26.85 -5.82 42.84
N ILE A 152 26.39 -4.70 43.39
CA ILE A 152 27.11 -4.02 44.47
C ILE A 152 27.09 -4.98 45.66
N PRO A 153 28.24 -5.47 46.15
CA PRO A 153 28.25 -6.38 47.28
C PRO A 153 27.56 -5.70 48.47
N PRO A 154 26.79 -6.44 49.29
CA PRO A 154 26.11 -5.85 50.42
C PRO A 154 27.15 -5.23 51.34
N SER A 155 27.18 -3.90 51.37
CA SER A 155 28.06 -3.15 52.27
C SER A 155 27.66 -3.53 53.69
N GLY A 156 28.57 -4.25 54.36
CA GLY A 156 28.37 -4.74 55.72
C GLY A 156 27.94 -3.63 56.66
N ARG A 157 27.03 -3.99 57.57
CA ARG A 157 26.84 -3.28 58.83
C ARG A 157 28.20 -3.15 59.52
N ILE A 158 28.55 -1.92 59.88
CA ILE A 158 29.20 -1.61 61.17
C ILE A 158 28.28 -0.61 61.85
#